data_AF-A0AA89BRS0-F1
#
_entry.id   AF-A0AA89BRS0-F1
#
_cell.length_a   1.000
_cell.length_b   1.000
_cell.length_c   1.000
_cell.angle_alpha   90.00
_cell.angle_beta   90.00
_cell.angle_gamma   90.00
#
_symmetry.space_group_name_H-M   'P 1'
#
loop_
_entity.id
_entity.type
_entity.pdbx_description
1 polymer ?
#
loop_
_entity_poly.entity_id
_entity_poly.type
_entity_poly.pdbx_seq_one_letter_code
_entity_poly.pdbx_strand_id
1 'polypeptide(L)'
;MMSTELIERNGLLTKLEEWGVKTNTVEHPEVFTVEQALPHVSSLEGMFAKNLFLRDKKKKLYLFCAPHNADVKLNDLSKLVGAPGGFRFADESVLYEKLGLRQGSVTIFGLINDRSNDVKLIIDENC
;
A
#
# COMPACT_ATOMS: atom_id res chain seq x y z
N MET A 1 -7.06 7.59 26.70
CA MET A 1 -7.01 6.71 25.51
C MET A 1 -5.57 6.37 25.29
N MET A 2 -5.19 5.08 25.33
CA MET A 2 -3.83 4.69 24.98
C MET A 2 -3.62 5.02 23.50
N SER A 3 -2.71 5.95 23.21
CA SER A 3 -2.12 6.06 21.88
C SER A 3 -1.35 4.77 21.65
N THR A 4 -1.97 3.79 21.00
CA THR A 4 -1.26 2.58 20.61
C THR A 4 -0.25 2.96 19.54
N GLU A 5 1.01 2.64 19.79
CA GLU A 5 2.15 2.98 18.95
C GLU A 5 1.98 2.35 17.55
N LEU A 6 2.40 3.09 16.51
CA LEU A 6 2.41 2.60 15.13
C LEU A 6 3.34 1.38 15.04
N ILE A 7 2.91 0.35 14.32
CA ILE A 7 3.81 -0.76 14.00
C ILE A 7 4.72 -0.30 12.86
N GLU A 8 5.99 -0.13 13.21
CA GLU A 8 7.07 0.14 12.26
C GLU A 8 7.69 -1.15 11.72
N ARG A 9 8.72 -1.01 10.89
CA ARG A 9 9.38 -2.11 10.15
C ARG A 9 9.67 -3.35 10.99
N ASN A 10 10.34 -3.20 12.13
CA ASN A 10 10.73 -4.36 12.95
C ASN A 10 9.50 -5.07 13.54
N GLY A 11 8.51 -4.31 14.01
CA GLY A 11 7.26 -4.89 14.50
C GLY A 11 6.47 -5.60 13.41
N LEU A 12 6.47 -5.07 12.18
CA LEU A 12 5.89 -5.73 11.02
C LEU A 12 6.59 -7.06 10.72
N LEU A 13 7.92 -7.06 10.67
CA LEU A 13 8.69 -8.28 10.38
C LEU A 13 8.47 -9.36 11.45
N THR A 14 8.42 -8.99 12.73
CA THR A 14 8.05 -9.92 13.81
C THR A 14 6.64 -10.47 13.62
N LYS A 15 5.66 -9.65 13.25
CA LYS A 15 4.28 -10.12 13.02
C LYS A 15 4.18 -11.07 11.83
N LEU A 16 4.90 -10.80 10.75
CA LEU A 16 4.95 -11.70 9.60
C LEU A 16 5.58 -13.05 9.97
N GLU A 17 6.64 -13.05 10.76
CA GLU A 17 7.25 -14.28 11.30
C GLU A 17 6.28 -15.06 12.19
N GLU A 18 5.58 -14.39 13.11
CA GLU A 18 4.55 -15.01 13.97
C GLU A 18 3.42 -15.67 13.15
N TRP A 19 3.07 -15.09 12.00
CA TRP A 19 2.10 -15.66 11.07
C TRP A 19 2.67 -16.72 10.13
N GLY A 20 3.96 -17.05 10.25
CA GLY A 20 4.65 -18.03 9.41
C GLY A 20 4.91 -17.53 7.98
N VAL A 21 4.83 -16.22 7.74
CA VAL A 21 5.11 -15.60 6.44
C VAL A 21 6.61 -15.36 6.31
N LYS A 22 7.25 -16.13 5.43
CA LYS A 22 8.67 -15.94 5.11
C LYS A 22 8.86 -14.64 4.33
N THR A 23 9.86 -13.85 4.69
CA THR A 23 10.20 -12.61 4.01
C THR A 23 11.65 -12.62 3.57
N ASN A 24 11.93 -11.92 2.46
CA ASN A 24 13.27 -11.56 2.04
C ASN A 24 13.29 -10.03 1.87
N THR A 25 14.14 -9.35 2.63
CA THR A 25 14.24 -7.89 2.61
C THR A 25 15.62 -7.48 2.11
N VAL A 26 15.66 -6.65 1.07
CA VAL A 26 16.90 -6.07 0.53
C VAL A 26 16.97 -4.61 0.94
N GLU A 27 18.04 -4.24 1.65
CA GLU A 27 18.36 -2.86 1.96
C GLU A 27 18.91 -2.16 0.72
N HIS A 28 18.43 -0.95 0.46
CA HIS A 28 18.94 -0.10 -0.61
C HIS A 28 18.81 1.39 -0.23
N PRO A 29 19.59 2.28 -0.86
CA PRO A 29 19.40 3.72 -0.72
C PRO A 29 18.03 4.16 -1.23
N GLU A 30 17.58 5.36 -0.85
CA GLU A 30 16.38 5.95 -1.47
C GLU A 30 16.60 6.12 -2.99
N VAL A 31 15.60 5.71 -3.76
CA VAL A 31 15.59 5.76 -5.23
C VAL A 31 14.29 6.40 -5.69
N PHE A 32 14.37 7.25 -6.71
CA PHE A 32 13.23 8.04 -7.20
C PHE A 32 12.84 7.70 -8.64
N THR A 33 13.65 6.87 -9.30
CA THR A 33 13.45 6.44 -10.68
C THR A 33 13.57 4.91 -10.77
N VAL A 34 12.94 4.32 -11.78
CA VAL A 34 12.99 2.87 -12.01
C VAL A 34 14.43 2.43 -12.30
N GLU A 35 15.15 3.23 -13.09
CA GLU A 35 16.55 3.00 -13.45
C GLU A 35 17.46 2.96 -12.22
N GLN A 36 17.20 3.80 -11.21
CA GLN A 36 17.93 3.79 -9.95
C GLN A 36 17.57 2.58 -9.08
N ALA A 37 16.32 2.13 -9.09
CA ALA A 37 15.86 1.01 -8.28
C ALA A 37 16.39 -0.34 -8.79
N LEU A 38 16.41 -0.53 -10.11
CA LEU A 38 16.70 -1.81 -10.77
C LEU A 38 17.97 -2.51 -10.27
N PRO A 39 19.14 -1.87 -10.14
CA PRO A 39 20.37 -2.52 -9.68
C PRO A 39 20.28 -3.12 -8.27
N HIS A 40 19.39 -2.60 -7.43
CA HIS A 40 19.22 -3.04 -6.05
C HIS A 40 18.25 -4.22 -5.92
N VAL A 41 17.28 -4.31 -6.83
CA VAL A 41 16.16 -5.25 -6.71
C VAL A 41 16.14 -6.31 -7.82
N SER A 42 17.06 -6.25 -8.78
CA SER A 42 17.10 -7.17 -9.92
C SER A 42 17.28 -8.65 -9.56
N SER A 43 17.81 -8.95 -8.37
CA SER A 43 17.95 -10.31 -7.86
C SER A 43 16.70 -10.83 -7.15
N LEU A 44 15.70 -9.97 -6.89
CA LEU A 44 14.47 -10.37 -6.26
C LEU A 44 13.55 -11.03 -7.29
N GLU A 45 13.14 -12.26 -6.99
CA GLU A 45 12.09 -12.94 -7.73
C GLU A 45 10.72 -12.38 -7.33
N GLY A 46 9.80 -12.31 -8.30
CA GLY A 46 8.42 -11.88 -8.09
C GLY A 46 8.05 -10.60 -8.83
N MET A 47 6.93 -10.02 -8.42
CA MET A 47 6.33 -8.82 -9.03
C MET A 47 6.59 -7.60 -8.13
N PHE A 48 7.01 -6.48 -8.73
CA PHE A 48 6.96 -5.19 -8.05
C PHE A 48 5.54 -4.65 -8.08
N ALA A 49 4.96 -4.44 -6.92
CA ALA A 49 3.64 -3.82 -6.79
C ALA A 49 3.76 -2.30 -6.57
N LYS A 50 2.78 -1.56 -7.07
CA LYS A 50 2.50 -0.19 -6.66
C LYS A 50 1.18 -0.14 -5.90
N ASN A 51 1.07 0.80 -4.98
CA ASN A 51 -0.08 0.94 -4.11
C ASN A 51 -0.68 2.34 -4.25
N LEU A 52 -1.99 2.42 -4.51
CA LEU A 52 -2.73 3.66 -4.62
C LEU A 52 -3.66 3.79 -3.41
N PHE A 53 -3.46 4.82 -2.60
CA PHE A 53 -4.35 5.13 -1.49
C PHE A 53 -5.42 6.13 -1.95
N LEU A 54 -6.66 5.66 -2.03
CA LEU A 54 -7.77 6.33 -2.70
C LEU A 54 -8.94 6.56 -1.75
N ARG A 55 -9.79 7.53 -2.10
CA ARG A 55 -11.08 7.76 -1.47
C ARG A 55 -12.18 7.97 -2.50
N ASP A 56 -13.39 7.54 -2.16
CA ASP A 56 -14.59 7.86 -2.93
C ASP A 56 -15.21 9.21 -2.51
N LYS A 57 -16.32 9.60 -3.16
CA LYS A 57 -17.07 10.82 -2.80
C LYS A 57 -17.69 10.77 -1.39
N LYS A 58 -17.93 9.57 -0.84
CA LYS A 58 -18.46 9.34 0.51
C LYS A 58 -17.36 9.25 1.56
N LYS A 59 -16.11 9.54 1.19
CA LYS A 59 -14.90 9.46 2.04
C LYS A 59 -14.57 8.04 2.52
N LYS A 60 -15.08 7.00 1.87
CA LYS A 60 -14.61 5.63 2.11
C LYS A 60 -13.20 5.48 1.55
N LEU A 61 -12.35 4.76 2.27
CA LEU A 61 -10.93 4.62 1.98
C LEU A 61 -10.65 3.27 1.32
N TYR A 62 -9.72 3.30 0.37
CA TYR A 62 -9.35 2.15 -0.43
C TYR A 62 -7.83 2.12 -0.59
N LEU A 63 -7.26 0.93 -0.52
CA LEU A 63 -5.87 0.68 -0.88
C LEU A 63 -5.87 -0.28 -2.07
N PHE A 64 -5.45 0.21 -3.23
CA PHE A 64 -5.37 -0.60 -4.44
C PHE A 64 -3.94 -1.04 -4.70
N CYS A 65 -3.71 -2.35 -4.75
CA CYS A 65 -2.43 -2.98 -5.06
C CYS A 65 -2.48 -3.53 -6.49
N ALA A 66 -1.49 -3.17 -7.31
CA ALA A 66 -1.39 -3.63 -8.70
C ALA A 66 0.08 -3.77 -9.12
N PRO A 67 0.37 -4.52 -10.20
CA PRO A 67 1.70 -4.53 -10.81
C PRO A 67 2.20 -3.10 -11.09
N HIS A 68 3.49 -2.86 -10.91
CA HIS A 68 4.10 -1.55 -11.09
C HIS A 68 3.81 -0.95 -12.48
N ASN A 69 3.82 -1.78 -13.50
CA ASN A 69 3.57 -1.43 -14.90
C ASN A 69 2.08 -1.42 -15.32
N ALA A 70 1.15 -1.77 -14.44
CA ALA A 70 -0.28 -1.78 -14.78
C ALA A 70 -0.81 -0.37 -15.08
N ASP A 71 -1.57 -0.20 -16.17
CA ASP A 71 -2.28 1.05 -16.45
C ASP A 71 -3.63 1.08 -15.71
N VAL A 72 -3.70 1.85 -14.63
CA VAL A 72 -4.85 1.85 -13.72
C VAL A 72 -5.77 3.03 -14.02
N LYS A 73 -6.88 2.74 -14.70
CA LYS A 73 -7.94 3.73 -14.97
C LYS A 73 -8.87 3.87 -13.76
N LEU A 74 -8.67 4.92 -12.96
CA LEU A 74 -9.46 5.15 -11.72
C LEU A 74 -10.97 5.20 -11.95
N ASN A 75 -11.41 5.70 -13.11
CA ASN A 75 -12.83 5.71 -13.48
C ASN A 75 -13.39 4.29 -13.63
N ASP A 76 -12.66 3.39 -14.27
CA ASP A 76 -13.10 2.02 -14.49
C ASP A 76 -13.01 1.22 -13.18
N LEU A 77 -11.94 1.42 -12.41
CA LEU A 77 -11.79 0.84 -11.07
C LEU A 77 -12.95 1.24 -10.16
N SER A 78 -13.37 2.51 -10.16
CA SER A 78 -14.50 2.99 -9.34
C SER A 78 -15.84 2.33 -9.71
N LYS A 79 -16.06 2.01 -10.99
CA LYS A 79 -17.26 1.31 -11.45
C LYS A 79 -17.23 -0.15 -10.98
N LEU A 80 -16.08 -0.81 -11.13
CA LEU A 80 -15.89 -2.21 -10.74
C LEU A 80 -16.22 -2.45 -9.26
N VAL A 81 -15.83 -1.53 -8.39
CA VAL A 81 -15.99 -1.69 -6.94
C VAL A 81 -17.20 -0.96 -6.36
N GLY A 82 -18.07 -0.41 -7.23
CA GLY A 82 -19.32 0.24 -6.83
C GLY A 82 -19.11 1.53 -6.03
N ALA A 83 -18.13 2.35 -6.40
CA ALA A 83 -17.83 3.66 -5.80
C ALA A 83 -18.38 4.80 -6.69
N PRO A 84 -19.67 5.17 -6.56
CA PRO A 84 -20.30 6.16 -7.44
C PRO A 84 -19.63 7.54 -7.30
N GLY A 85 -19.32 8.14 -8.44
CA GLY A 85 -18.67 9.44 -8.52
C GLY A 85 -17.14 9.41 -8.56
N GLY A 86 -16.54 8.22 -8.70
CA GLY A 86 -15.13 8.07 -9.02
C GLY A 86 -14.20 8.09 -7.80
N PHE A 87 -12.97 7.66 -8.04
CA PHE A 87 -11.89 7.74 -7.07
C PHE A 87 -11.07 9.02 -7.20
N ARG A 88 -10.52 9.45 -6.07
CA ARG A 88 -9.45 10.44 -5.97
C ARG A 88 -8.39 9.92 -5.01
N PHE A 89 -7.17 10.42 -5.11
CA PHE A 89 -6.18 10.20 -4.06
C PHE A 89 -6.68 10.77 -2.73
N ALA A 90 -6.45 10.02 -1.65
CA ALA A 90 -6.72 10.50 -0.30
C ALA A 90 -5.59 11.42 0.18
N ASP A 91 -5.92 12.29 1.14
CA ASP A 91 -4.97 13.27 1.66
C ASP A 91 -3.88 12.58 2.50
N GLU A 92 -2.66 13.14 2.51
CA GLU A 92 -1.53 12.54 3.22
C GLU A 92 -1.77 12.44 4.74
N SER A 93 -2.48 13.39 5.33
CA SER A 93 -2.86 13.33 6.75
C SER A 93 -3.69 12.08 7.06
N VAL A 94 -4.60 11.70 6.16
CA VAL A 94 -5.43 10.49 6.31
C VAL A 94 -4.60 9.23 6.11
N LEU A 95 -3.66 9.24 5.16
CA LEU A 95 -2.72 8.14 4.95
C LEU A 95 -1.89 7.88 6.22
N TYR A 96 -1.36 8.93 6.83
CA TYR A 96 -0.59 8.83 8.06
C TYR A 96 -1.46 8.37 9.24
N GLU A 97 -2.65 8.96 9.41
CA GLU A 97 -3.59 8.57 10.46
C GLU A 97 -3.96 7.09 10.40
N LYS A 98 -4.26 6.57 9.19
CA LYS A 98 -4.77 5.21 9.02
C LYS A 98 -3.69 4.16 8.92
N LEU A 99 -2.61 4.45 8.19
CA LEU A 99 -1.60 3.45 7.82
C LEU A 99 -0.22 3.74 8.41
N GLY A 100 0.00 4.93 8.98
CA GLY A 100 1.32 5.36 9.46
C GLY A 100 2.33 5.64 8.34
N LEU A 101 1.85 5.91 7.12
CA LEU A 101 2.68 6.07 5.92
C LEU A 101 2.69 7.52 5.41
N ARG A 102 3.71 7.85 4.62
CA ARG A 102 3.83 9.11 3.89
C ARG A 102 3.73 8.88 2.38
N GLN A 103 3.49 9.95 1.62
CA GLN A 103 3.53 9.86 0.16
C GLN A 103 4.90 9.35 -0.32
N GLY A 104 4.89 8.49 -1.34
CA GLY A 104 6.10 7.82 -1.84
C GLY A 104 6.44 6.50 -1.14
N SER A 105 5.84 6.19 0.01
CA SER A 105 6.11 4.96 0.77
C SER A 105 4.87 4.08 0.96
N VAL A 106 3.87 4.21 0.09
CA VAL A 106 2.59 3.49 0.21
C VAL A 106 2.80 1.98 -0.03
N THR A 107 2.38 1.17 0.94
CA THR A 107 2.50 -0.30 0.91
C THR A 107 1.28 -0.97 1.55
N ILE A 108 0.89 -2.16 1.06
CA ILE A 108 -0.16 -2.99 1.69
C ILE A 108 0.15 -3.34 3.14
N PHE A 109 1.43 -3.41 3.52
CA PHE A 109 1.82 -3.73 4.88
C PHE A 109 1.38 -2.67 5.89
N GLY A 110 1.11 -1.43 5.45
CA GLY A 110 0.56 -0.37 6.29
C GLY A 110 -0.82 -0.71 6.86
N LEU A 111 -1.57 -1.66 6.26
CA LEU A 111 -2.85 -2.13 6.79
C LEU A 111 -2.73 -2.74 8.19
N ILE A 112 -1.53 -3.16 8.60
CA ILE A 112 -1.28 -3.61 9.97
C ILE A 112 -1.58 -2.50 10.99
N ASN A 113 -1.61 -1.24 10.58
CA ASN A 113 -1.93 -0.08 11.42
C ASN A 113 -3.42 0.35 11.32
N ASP A 114 -4.21 -0.19 10.38
CA ASP A 114 -5.63 0.14 10.22
C ASP A 114 -6.51 -0.62 11.24
N ARG A 115 -6.46 -0.19 12.51
CA ARG A 115 -7.18 -0.84 13.61
C ARG A 115 -8.70 -0.81 13.48
N SER A 116 -9.22 0.19 12.78
CA SER A 116 -10.66 0.37 12.58
C SER A 116 -11.20 -0.42 11.39
N ASN A 117 -10.33 -1.04 10.58
CA ASN A 117 -10.68 -1.66 9.30
C ASN A 117 -11.43 -0.68 8.36
N ASP A 118 -11.00 0.58 8.36
CA ASP A 118 -11.62 1.63 7.55
C ASP A 118 -11.16 1.57 6.08
N VAL A 119 -10.02 0.92 5.80
CA VAL A 119 -9.38 0.87 4.49
C VAL A 119 -9.69 -0.45 3.80
N LYS A 120 -10.44 -0.38 2.70
CA LYS A 120 -10.71 -1.56 1.87
C LYS A 120 -9.53 -1.87 0.95
N LEU A 121 -8.88 -3.01 1.17
CA LEU A 121 -7.89 -3.55 0.24
C LEU A 121 -8.56 -4.08 -1.04
N ILE A 122 -8.01 -3.74 -2.19
CA ILE A 122 -8.34 -4.30 -3.50
C ILE A 122 -7.01 -4.70 -4.15
N ILE A 123 -6.91 -5.95 -4.60
CA ILE A 123 -5.71 -6.49 -5.24
C ILE A 123 -6.06 -6.81 -6.69
N ASP A 124 -5.24 -6.35 -7.62
CA ASP A 124 -5.30 -6.73 -9.02
C ASP A 124 -5.05 -8.24 -9.16
N GLU A 125 -5.82 -8.92 -10.02
CA GLU A 125 -5.67 -10.37 -10.22
C GLU A 125 -4.32 -10.77 -10.85
N ASN A 126 -3.60 -9.80 -11.43
CA ASN A 126 -2.28 -10.00 -12.03
C ASN A 126 -1.12 -9.77 -11.03
N CYS A 127 -1.42 -9.52 -9.75
CA CYS A 127 -0.43 -9.44 -8.67
C CYS A 127 0.15 -10.82 -8.33
#